data_AF-A0A8R1HJF4-F1
#
_entry.id   AF-A0A8R1HJF4-F1
#
_cell.length_a   1.000
_cell.length_b   1.000
_cell.length_c   1.000
_cell.angle_alpha   90.00
_cell.angle_beta   90.00
_cell.angle_gamma   90.00
#
_symmetry.space_group_name_H-M   'P 1'
#
loop_
_entity.id
_entity.type
_entity.pdbx_description
1 polymer ?
#
loop_
_entity_poly.entity_id
_entity_poly.type
_entity_poly.pdbx_seq_one_letter_code
_entity_poly.pdbx_strand_id
1 'polypeptide(L)'
;MIKIALFLAIVCICTSEAWNRQNHFGNPCYLCSCFTVYTDRDVAVPLRPYAMAIDGYDTTEDRCLATCQRDKRCRAAVYGMVGGRSVFTCEFYERFDTRSAPVYTTYVNMYMKRASECKLPIAHLSSIEMIPADNTSLKRRAKLEKLIGRKNPFLG
;
A
#
# COMPACT_ATOMS: atom_id res chain seq x y z
N MET A 1 34.39 49.79 -18.34
CA MET A 1 33.51 49.10 -19.30
C MET A 1 33.34 47.66 -18.79
N ILE A 2 32.29 47.30 -18.03
CA ILE A 2 30.99 46.78 -18.54
C ILE A 2 31.28 45.55 -19.44
N LYS A 3 30.98 44.28 -19.11
CA LYS A 3 29.82 43.70 -18.42
C LYS A 3 29.99 42.16 -18.19
N ILE A 4 29.38 41.69 -17.11
CA ILE A 4 28.48 40.52 -16.98
C ILE A 4 29.08 39.10 -16.88
N ALA A 5 28.77 38.52 -15.71
CA ALA A 5 28.76 37.11 -15.37
C ALA A 5 27.88 36.26 -16.30
N LEU A 6 28.31 35.03 -16.59
CA LEU A 6 27.45 33.96 -17.08
C LEU A 6 27.75 32.71 -16.23
N PHE A 7 27.14 32.60 -15.05
CA PHE A 7 25.94 31.80 -14.80
C PHE A 7 26.06 30.33 -15.23
N LEU A 8 26.34 29.49 -14.21
CA LEU A 8 25.55 28.30 -13.85
C LEU A 8 24.74 27.64 -14.98
N ALA A 9 25.20 26.47 -15.41
CA ALA A 9 24.31 25.39 -15.83
C ALA A 9 25.03 24.03 -15.72
N ILE A 10 25.33 23.60 -14.49
CA ILE A 10 25.47 22.17 -14.20
C ILE A 10 24.04 21.62 -14.30
N VAL A 11 23.63 21.26 -15.51
CA VAL A 11 22.38 20.55 -15.75
C VAL A 11 22.61 19.13 -15.28
N CYS A 12 22.26 18.90 -14.02
CA CYS A 12 22.04 17.60 -13.43
C CYS A 12 20.91 16.94 -14.21
N ILE A 13 21.25 16.14 -15.22
CA ILE A 13 20.29 15.27 -15.91
C ILE A 13 20.02 14.09 -14.97
N CYS A 14 19.26 14.35 -13.90
CA CYS A 14 18.49 13.29 -13.25
C CYS A 14 17.31 13.03 -14.19
N THR A 15 17.44 12.01 -15.04
CA THR A 15 16.32 11.45 -15.80
C THR A 15 15.25 11.00 -14.81
N SER A 16 14.28 11.88 -14.58
CA SER A 16 13.03 11.60 -13.91
C SER A 16 12.12 10.78 -14.82
N GLU A 17 12.55 9.58 -15.19
CA GLU A 17 11.73 8.63 -15.95
C GLU A 17 10.97 7.70 -14.99
N ALA A 18 10.02 8.27 -14.25
CA ALA A 18 9.05 7.48 -13.48
C ALA A 18 7.67 8.12 -13.39
N TRP A 19 7.39 9.19 -14.15
CA TRP A 19 6.18 10.00 -13.95
C TRP A 19 4.94 9.53 -14.70
N ASN A 20 4.99 8.42 -15.44
CA ASN A 20 3.81 7.93 -16.16
C ASN A 20 3.89 6.43 -16.47
N ARG A 21 3.96 5.58 -15.45
CA ARG A 21 3.72 4.14 -15.63
C ARG A 21 2.37 3.79 -15.04
N GLN A 22 1.59 3.01 -15.80
CA GLN A 22 0.40 2.33 -15.29
C GLN A 22 0.83 1.52 -14.07
N ASN A 23 0.30 1.92 -12.91
CA ASN A 23 0.74 1.49 -11.59
C ASN A 23 0.21 0.09 -11.29
N HIS A 24 0.91 -0.90 -11.83
CA HIS A 24 0.74 -2.31 -11.51
C HIS A 24 1.65 -2.72 -10.35
N PHE A 25 1.19 -3.70 -9.58
CA PHE A 25 1.97 -4.49 -8.62
C PHE A 25 3.29 -4.92 -9.31
N GLY A 26 4.44 -4.39 -8.90
CA GLY A 26 5.74 -4.71 -9.51
C GLY A 26 6.59 -3.54 -10.03
N ASN A 27 6.13 -2.28 -9.95
CA ASN A 27 7.02 -1.11 -10.04
C ASN A 27 7.62 -0.76 -8.67
N PRO A 28 8.79 -0.11 -8.60
CA PRO A 28 9.38 0.29 -7.32
C PRO A 28 8.48 1.31 -6.64
N CYS A 29 7.82 0.88 -5.57
CA CYS A 29 7.01 1.73 -4.71
C CYS A 29 7.87 2.80 -4.05
N TYR A 30 7.56 4.07 -4.32
CA TYR A 30 8.33 5.22 -3.84
C TYR A 30 8.28 5.35 -2.31
N LEU A 31 7.10 5.20 -1.72
CA LEU A 31 6.89 5.36 -0.27
C LEU A 31 7.19 4.11 0.55
N CYS A 32 7.44 2.95 -0.07
CA CYS A 32 7.62 1.70 0.66
C CYS A 32 8.80 1.73 1.63
N SER A 33 9.84 2.50 1.34
CA SER A 33 10.98 2.71 2.24
C SER A 33 10.59 3.37 3.57
N CYS A 34 9.46 4.08 3.63
CA CYS A 34 8.92 4.70 4.83
C CYS A 34 8.08 3.75 5.70
N PHE A 35 7.79 2.55 5.21
CA PHE A 35 6.96 1.56 5.89
C PHE A 35 7.78 0.29 6.16
N THR A 36 7.36 -0.47 7.16
CA THR A 36 7.77 -1.86 7.27
C THR A 36 6.80 -2.68 6.43
N VAL A 37 7.32 -3.30 5.37
CA VAL A 37 6.53 -4.06 4.40
C VAL A 37 6.50 -5.52 4.83
N TYR A 38 5.31 -6.07 4.92
CA TYR A 38 5.07 -7.49 5.09
C TYR A 38 4.40 -8.00 3.83
N THR A 39 5.12 -8.86 3.12
CA THR A 39 4.60 -9.51 1.93
C THR A 39 3.69 -10.67 2.34
N ASP A 40 3.03 -11.26 1.35
CA ASP A 40 2.03 -12.34 1.37
C ASP A 40 2.40 -13.63 2.15
N ARG A 41 3.44 -13.61 3.00
CA ARG A 41 3.94 -14.73 3.80
C ARG A 41 4.09 -14.42 5.29
N ASP A 42 4.01 -13.16 5.69
CA ASP A 42 4.59 -12.76 6.98
C ASP A 42 3.55 -12.37 8.05
N VAL A 43 2.35 -11.91 7.69
CA VAL A 43 1.39 -11.38 8.67
C VAL A 43 -0.08 -11.66 8.34
N ALA A 44 -0.81 -12.28 9.27
CA ALA A 44 -2.28 -12.26 9.26
C ALA A 44 -2.78 -10.83 9.46
N VAL A 45 -3.80 -10.41 8.70
CA VAL A 45 -4.53 -9.18 9.04
C VAL A 45 -5.91 -9.59 9.60
N PRO A 46 -6.00 -10.05 10.86
CA PRO A 46 -7.26 -10.56 11.42
C PRO A 46 -8.18 -9.44 11.92
N LEU A 47 -7.85 -8.18 11.61
CA LEU A 47 -8.60 -7.03 12.08
C LEU A 47 -9.52 -6.52 10.98
N ARG A 48 -10.64 -5.94 11.40
CA ARG A 48 -11.51 -5.18 10.51
C ARG A 48 -10.82 -3.85 10.20
N PRO A 49 -10.61 -3.47 8.92
CA PRO A 49 -10.16 -2.13 8.63
C PRO A 49 -11.18 -1.13 9.16
N TYR A 50 -10.76 0.08 9.53
CA TYR A 50 -11.72 1.14 9.88
C TYR A 50 -12.16 1.92 8.65
N ALA A 51 -11.32 1.95 7.61
CA ALA A 51 -11.60 2.64 6.36
C ALA A 51 -11.08 1.84 5.16
N MET A 52 -11.74 1.99 4.02
CA MET A 52 -11.35 1.41 2.75
C MET A 52 -11.55 2.42 1.60
N ALA A 53 -10.74 2.32 0.55
CA ALA A 53 -10.92 3.17 -0.63
C ALA A 53 -12.28 2.91 -1.29
N ILE A 54 -12.97 3.99 -1.70
CA ILE A 54 -14.24 3.89 -2.42
C ILE A 54 -14.08 3.20 -3.77
N ASP A 55 -12.98 3.52 -4.48
CA ASP A 55 -12.63 2.92 -5.76
C ASP A 55 -11.25 2.28 -5.68
N GLY A 56 -11.26 0.96 -5.81
CA GLY A 56 -10.07 0.13 -5.84
C GLY A 56 -9.33 0.12 -7.18
N TYR A 57 -9.99 0.46 -8.29
CA TYR A 57 -9.41 0.39 -9.64
C TYR A 57 -8.39 1.50 -9.89
N ASP A 58 -8.69 2.72 -9.44
CA ASP A 58 -7.83 3.90 -9.64
C ASP A 58 -6.83 4.13 -8.50
N THR A 59 -6.79 3.21 -7.54
CA THR A 59 -5.94 3.31 -6.36
C THR A 59 -4.57 2.67 -6.62
N THR A 60 -3.53 3.50 -6.53
CA THR A 60 -2.12 3.09 -6.65
C THR A 60 -1.52 2.87 -5.26
N GLU A 61 -0.49 2.03 -5.16
CA GLU A 61 0.23 1.75 -3.90
C GLU A 61 0.70 3.04 -3.20
N ASP A 62 1.42 3.92 -3.90
CA ASP A 62 1.96 5.15 -3.33
C ASP A 62 0.87 6.13 -2.89
N ARG A 63 -0.22 6.27 -3.63
CA ARG A 63 -1.37 7.08 -3.20
C ARG A 63 -2.03 6.50 -1.94
N CYS A 64 -2.12 5.17 -1.81
CA CYS A 64 -2.64 4.53 -0.61
C CYS A 64 -1.73 4.82 0.61
N LEU A 65 -0.42 4.68 0.45
CA LEU A 65 0.56 4.95 1.49
C LEU A 65 0.64 6.43 1.86
N ALA A 66 0.57 7.34 0.89
CA ALA A 66 0.53 8.77 1.13
C ALA A 66 -0.72 9.18 1.93
N THR A 67 -1.87 8.62 1.56
CA THR A 67 -3.14 8.87 2.26
C THR A 67 -3.07 8.33 3.69
N CYS A 68 -2.54 7.12 3.88
CA CYS A 68 -2.29 6.57 5.21
C CYS A 68 -1.34 7.49 5.99
N GLN A 69 -0.23 7.95 5.40
CA GLN A 69 0.75 8.82 6.06
C GLN A 69 0.12 10.11 6.61
N ARG A 70 -0.83 10.72 5.87
CA ARG A 70 -1.59 11.89 6.30
C ARG A 70 -2.59 11.60 7.43
N ASP A 71 -3.16 10.40 7.45
CA ASP A 71 -4.14 10.01 8.46
C ASP A 71 -3.46 9.63 9.79
N LYS A 72 -3.74 10.39 10.86
CA LYS A 72 -3.19 10.16 12.21
C LYS A 72 -3.68 8.84 12.83
N ARG A 73 -4.84 8.34 12.42
CA ARG A 73 -5.40 7.06 12.88
C ARG A 73 -4.78 5.88 12.16
N CYS A 74 -4.30 6.06 10.93
CA CYS A 74 -3.69 4.98 10.16
C CYS A 74 -2.37 4.58 10.81
N ARG A 75 -2.30 3.32 11.28
CA ARG A 75 -1.08 2.68 11.78
C ARG A 75 -0.54 1.66 10.80
N ALA A 76 -1.41 1.04 10.02
CA ALA A 76 -1.05 0.19 8.90
C ALA A 76 -2.03 0.35 7.74
N ALA A 77 -1.55 0.12 6.53
CA ALA A 77 -2.34 0.06 5.31
C ALA A 77 -2.16 -1.32 4.66
N VAL A 78 -3.20 -1.83 4.01
CA VAL A 78 -3.12 -3.00 3.13
C VAL A 78 -3.37 -2.54 1.71
N TYR A 79 -2.50 -2.93 0.79
CA TYR A 79 -2.63 -2.67 -0.64
C TYR A 79 -2.41 -3.94 -1.46
N GLY A 80 -3.24 -4.18 -2.47
CA GLY A 80 -3.04 -5.26 -3.42
C GLY A 80 -4.32 -5.77 -4.07
N MET A 81 -4.21 -6.85 -4.83
CA MET A 81 -5.31 -7.36 -5.65
C MET A 81 -6.33 -8.16 -4.84
N VAL A 82 -7.60 -7.99 -5.21
CA VAL A 82 -8.74 -8.64 -4.57
C VAL A 82 -9.50 -9.51 -5.55
N GLY A 83 -9.66 -10.80 -5.21
CA GLY A 83 -10.63 -11.68 -5.87
C GLY A 83 -10.22 -12.23 -7.24
N GLY A 84 -8.93 -12.20 -7.59
CA GLY A 84 -8.42 -12.73 -8.87
C GLY A 84 -8.80 -11.90 -10.10
N ARG A 85 -9.30 -10.67 -9.87
CA ARG A 85 -9.54 -9.64 -10.89
C ARG A 85 -8.67 -8.43 -10.54
N SER A 86 -8.34 -7.58 -11.52
CA SER A 86 -7.46 -6.40 -11.39
C SER A 86 -8.05 -5.26 -10.54
N VAL A 87 -8.71 -5.58 -9.43
CA VAL A 87 -9.23 -4.63 -8.45
C VAL A 87 -8.20 -4.54 -7.34
N PHE A 88 -7.52 -3.40 -7.23
CA PHE A 88 -6.68 -3.15 -6.07
C PHE A 88 -7.56 -2.75 -4.89
N THR A 89 -7.14 -3.04 -3.67
CA THR A 89 -7.78 -2.53 -2.47
C THR A 89 -6.80 -1.65 -1.73
N CYS A 90 -7.31 -0.65 -1.02
CA CYS A 90 -6.56 0.12 -0.05
C CYS A 90 -7.41 0.16 1.24
N GLU A 91 -6.87 -0.40 2.31
CA GLU A 91 -7.58 -0.56 3.59
C GLU A 91 -6.71 -0.04 4.73
N PHE A 92 -7.29 0.71 5.68
CA PHE A 92 -6.57 1.29 6.82
C PHE A 92 -6.91 0.62 8.14
N TYR A 93 -5.88 0.49 8.97
CA TYR A 93 -5.90 -0.18 10.26
C TYR A 93 -5.37 0.74 11.35
N GLU A 94 -6.15 0.90 12.42
CA GLU A 94 -5.79 1.71 13.59
C GLU A 94 -5.02 0.89 14.64
N ARG A 95 -5.23 -0.43 14.64
CA ARG A 95 -4.55 -1.38 15.50
C ARG A 95 -4.10 -2.56 14.64
N PHE A 96 -2.99 -3.16 15.01
CA PHE A 96 -2.50 -4.43 14.48
C PHE A 96 -1.68 -5.10 15.58
N ASP A 97 -1.67 -6.42 15.60
CA ASP A 97 -0.82 -7.21 16.49
C ASP A 97 0.12 -8.05 15.65
N THR A 98 1.41 -7.79 15.79
CA THR A 98 2.48 -8.51 15.09
C THR A 98 2.79 -9.87 15.72
N ARG A 99 2.32 -10.14 16.95
CA ARG A 99 2.63 -11.38 17.69
C ARG A 99 1.67 -12.53 17.42
N SER A 100 0.43 -12.26 17.03
CA SER A 100 -0.65 -13.26 16.89
C SER A 100 -0.91 -13.74 15.45
N ALA A 101 -0.05 -13.41 14.50
CA ALA A 101 -0.49 -13.26 13.11
C ALA A 101 0.37 -13.97 12.05
N PRO A 102 0.26 -15.29 11.85
CA PRO A 102 0.56 -15.87 10.53
C PRO A 102 -0.70 -16.51 9.93
N VAL A 103 -1.38 -15.77 9.05
CA VAL A 103 -2.41 -16.30 8.16
C VAL A 103 -2.21 -15.62 6.81
N TYR A 104 -1.94 -16.49 5.83
CA TYR A 104 -1.64 -16.16 4.44
C TYR A 104 -2.79 -15.37 3.79
N THR A 105 -2.52 -14.14 3.32
CA THR A 105 -3.41 -13.44 2.36
C THR A 105 -2.63 -13.22 1.07
N THR A 106 -2.99 -13.99 0.04
CA THR A 106 -2.39 -13.86 -1.28
C THR A 106 -2.66 -12.50 -1.91
N TYR A 107 -1.69 -12.04 -2.70
CA TYR A 107 -1.80 -10.88 -3.60
C TYR A 107 -2.02 -9.51 -2.92
N VAL A 108 -1.78 -9.40 -1.61
CA VAL A 108 -1.77 -8.13 -0.90
C VAL A 108 -0.53 -8.01 -0.02
N ASN A 109 -0.06 -6.78 0.13
CA ASN A 109 1.00 -6.41 1.05
C ASN A 109 0.43 -5.59 2.20
N MET A 110 1.01 -5.74 3.37
CA MET A 110 0.74 -4.89 4.53
C MET A 110 1.90 -3.94 4.76
N TYR A 111 1.57 -2.66 4.99
CA TYR A 111 2.52 -1.58 5.19
C TYR A 111 2.29 -0.98 6.56
N MET A 112 3.21 -1.22 7.47
CA MET A 112 3.17 -0.65 8.82
C MET A 112 3.94 0.66 8.86
N LYS A 113 3.30 1.72 9.37
CA LYS A 113 4.01 2.99 9.58
C LYS A 113 5.17 2.78 10.55
N ARG A 114 6.34 3.26 10.16
CA ARG A 114 7.47 3.35 11.07
C ARG A 114 7.24 4.48 12.07
N ALA A 115 7.80 4.36 13.27
CA ALA A 115 7.76 5.43 14.27
C ALA A 115 8.55 6.67 13.82
N SER A 116 9.60 6.47 13.02
CA SER A 116 10.37 7.55 12.40
C SER A 116 9.56 8.25 11.31
N GLU A 117 9.65 9.57 11.25
CA GLU A 117 9.03 10.36 10.20
C GLU A 117 9.59 10.01 8.81
N CYS A 118 8.71 9.86 7.83
CA CYS A 118 9.06 9.63 6.44
C CYS A 118 9.66 10.91 5.83
N LYS A 119 10.93 10.87 5.42
CA LYS A 119 11.61 12.02 4.81
C LYS A 119 11.22 12.27 3.35
N LEU A 120 10.50 11.35 2.73
CA LEU A 120 10.08 11.47 1.35
C LEU A 120 8.90 12.43 1.22
N PRO A 121 8.97 13.44 0.34
CA PRO A 121 7.84 14.35 0.12
C PRO A 121 6.66 13.60 -0.46
N ILE A 122 5.49 13.74 0.19
CA ILE A 122 4.23 13.12 -0.25
C ILE A 122 3.28 14.11 -0.95
N ALA A 123 3.60 15.40 -0.99
CA ALA A 123 2.69 16.45 -1.47
C ALA A 123 2.22 16.26 -2.92
N HIS A 124 3.01 15.62 -3.76
CA HIS A 124 2.70 15.33 -5.16
C HIS A 124 1.72 14.15 -5.34
N LEU A 125 1.51 13.34 -4.30
CA LEU A 125 0.61 12.17 -4.34
C LEU A 125 -0.78 12.59 -3.86
N SER A 126 -1.76 12.58 -4.75
CA SER A 126 -3.14 12.91 -4.38
C SER A 126 -3.69 11.93 -3.33
N SER A 127 -4.49 12.44 -2.40
CA SER A 127 -5.19 11.60 -1.43
C SER A 127 -6.26 10.76 -2.12
N ILE A 128 -6.55 9.61 -1.52
CA ILE A 128 -7.64 8.72 -1.93
C ILE A 128 -8.84 8.98 -1.03
N GLU A 129 -10.02 8.93 -1.61
CA GLU A 129 -11.25 8.99 -0.84
C GLU A 129 -11.46 7.66 -0.08
N MET A 130 -11.54 7.77 1.23
CA MET A 130 -11.69 6.64 2.15
C MET A 130 -13.08 6.66 2.75
N ILE A 131 -13.81 5.56 2.62
CA ILE A 131 -15.12 5.34 3.23
C ILE A 131 -15.00 4.42 4.45
N PRO A 132 -15.95 4.49 5.41
CA PRO A 132 -16.01 3.52 6.51
C PRO A 132 -16.03 2.09 5.97
N ALA A 133 -15.19 1.23 6.54
CA ALA A 133 -15.08 -0.14 6.04
C ALA A 133 -16.37 -0.93 6.28
N ASP A 134 -16.88 -1.53 5.23
CA ASP A 134 -18.00 -2.47 5.28
C ASP A 134 -17.53 -3.91 5.56
N ASN A 135 -18.46 -4.86 5.52
CA ASN A 135 -18.15 -6.27 5.77
C ASN A 135 -17.54 -7.00 4.56
N THR A 136 -17.31 -6.34 3.42
CA THR A 136 -16.79 -7.00 2.21
C THR A 136 -15.36 -7.50 2.42
N SER A 137 -14.53 -6.69 3.08
CA SER A 137 -13.15 -7.02 3.44
C SER A 137 -13.08 -8.26 4.34
N LEU A 138 -13.97 -8.35 5.34
CA LEU A 138 -14.08 -9.51 6.24
C LEU A 138 -14.59 -10.76 5.51
N LYS A 139 -15.65 -10.63 4.71
CA LYS A 139 -16.20 -11.75 3.92
C LYS A 139 -15.17 -12.33 2.96
N ARG A 140 -14.37 -11.47 2.32
CA ARG A 140 -13.27 -11.86 1.44
C ARG A 140 -12.21 -12.69 2.16
N ARG A 141 -11.79 -12.24 3.34
CA ARG A 141 -10.78 -12.93 4.16
C ARG A 141 -11.28 -14.27 4.68
N ALA A 142 -12.48 -14.31 5.23
CA ALA A 142 -13.11 -15.56 5.66
C ALA A 142 -13.24 -16.58 4.52
N LYS A 143 -13.51 -16.12 3.29
CA LYS A 143 -13.52 -16.98 2.10
C LYS A 143 -12.13 -17.56 1.80
N LEU A 144 -11.07 -16.74 1.87
CA LEU A 144 -9.70 -17.18 1.63
C LEU A 144 -9.21 -18.16 2.72
N GLU A 145 -9.48 -17.89 3.99
CA GLU A 145 -9.17 -18.79 5.10
C GLU A 145 -9.82 -20.16 4.90
N LYS A 146 -11.10 -20.17 4.51
CA LYS A 146 -11.81 -21.42 4.19
C LYS A 146 -11.18 -22.18 3.01
N LEU A 147 -10.61 -21.48 2.03
CA LEU A 147 -9.91 -22.11 0.90
C LEU A 147 -8.54 -22.66 1.31
N ILE A 148 -7.80 -21.96 2.16
CA ILE A 148 -6.50 -22.41 2.69
C ILE A 148 -6.67 -23.63 3.60
N GLY A 149 -7.72 -23.65 4.43
CA GLY A 149 -8.01 -24.76 5.33
C GLY A 149 -8.56 -26.02 4.63
N ARG A 150 -8.82 -25.99 3.33
CA ARG A 150 -9.25 -27.19 2.59
C ARG A 150 -8.07 -28.14 2.43
N LYS A 151 -8.21 -29.38 2.90
CA LYS A 151 -7.27 -30.46 2.58
C LYS A 151 -7.16 -30.59 1.06
N ASN A 152 -5.92 -30.67 0.56
CA ASN A 152 -5.67 -30.94 -0.83
C ASN A 152 -6.25 -32.32 -1.18
N PRO A 153 -7.25 -32.42 -2.09
CA PRO A 153 -7.88 -33.70 -2.41
C PRO A 153 -6.95 -34.67 -3.17
N PHE A 154 -5.77 -34.21 -3.59
CA PHE A 154 -4.76 -35.00 -4.28
C PHE A 154 -3.59 -35.43 -3.39
N LEU A 155 -3.54 -34.96 -2.14
CA LEU A 155 -2.59 -35.41 -1.12
C LEU A 155 -3.39 -36.19 -0.08
N GLY A 156 -3.72 -37.44 -0.42
CA GLY A 156 -4.35 -38.40 0.48
C GLY A 156 -3.47 -38.69 1.68
#